data_AF-A0A6J1WDK0-F1
#
_entry.id   AF-A0A6J1WDK0-F1
#
_cell.length_a   1.000
_cell.length_b   1.000
_cell.length_c   1.000
_cell.angle_alpha   90.00
_cell.angle_beta   90.00
_cell.angle_gamma   90.00
#
_symmetry.space_group_name_H-M   'P 1'
#
loop_
_entity.id
_entity.type
_entity.pdbx_description
1 polymer ?
#
loop_
_entity_poly.entity_id
_entity_poly.type
_entity_poly.pdbx_seq_one_letter_code
_entity_poly.pdbx_strand_id
1 'polypeptide(L)'
;MTDEQIAKVVNAPQCQFYVLRKKRLCRMTVRPGRQYCGEHEPKPTTEDGSVDNRIPCPNDPKHTCYASKLEKHLKICNARQVEQPPYIIPNINAPLEGDAGPRKPLAEVSREDLMQLIDKVNLLYEKYVQDNITTFPEHPIHAAVQADFNESNRTESSRRHLRQVSSLLWIVEEEGLAGDQTCYVELGAGKGRLSEYVAAAWRGARVLLVDRAALRHKRDGRLAARLAARPAAAAARPAAAAARPAAAAAAARRLRADLAHVALRHAPLAAHATRLVALAKHLCGAATGTASTALHYTLTAFSYL
;
A
#
# COMPACT_ATOMS: atom_id res chain seq x y z
N MET A 1 8.67 -10.46 25.80
CA MET A 1 8.62 -9.21 26.60
C MET A 1 8.05 -9.60 27.94
N THR A 2 8.82 -9.45 29.02
CA THR A 2 8.40 -9.84 30.37
C THR A 2 7.38 -8.83 30.91
N ASP A 3 6.49 -9.26 31.82
CA ASP A 3 5.43 -8.42 32.39
C ASP A 3 5.96 -7.14 33.09
N GLU A 4 7.21 -7.15 33.54
CA GLU A 4 7.91 -5.96 34.06
C GLU A 4 8.15 -4.85 33.01
N GLN A 5 8.26 -5.19 31.73
CA GLN A 5 8.43 -4.22 30.65
C GLN A 5 7.11 -3.54 30.28
N ILE A 6 5.96 -4.20 30.54
CA ILE A 6 4.62 -3.68 30.28
C ILE A 6 4.21 -2.69 31.39
N ALA A 7 4.56 -2.97 32.65
CA ALA A 7 4.29 -2.08 33.79
C ALA A 7 5.00 -0.71 33.69
N LYS A 8 6.20 -0.65 33.09
CA LYS A 8 6.95 0.62 32.90
C LYS A 8 6.32 1.58 31.89
N VAL A 9 5.44 1.12 31.00
CA VAL A 9 4.80 1.96 29.98
C VAL A 9 3.60 2.74 30.54
N VAL A 10 3.00 2.26 31.63
CA VAL A 10 1.74 2.79 32.18
C VAL A 10 1.95 4.07 33.03
N ASN A 11 3.17 4.34 33.50
CA ASN A 11 3.48 5.49 34.38
C ASN A 11 4.62 6.39 33.88
N ALA A 12 4.87 6.44 32.56
CA ALA A 12 5.84 7.39 32.01
C ALA A 12 5.33 8.84 32.18
N PRO A 13 6.13 9.75 32.76
CA PRO A 13 5.73 11.15 32.94
C PRO A 13 5.33 11.76 31.59
N GLN A 14 4.18 12.44 31.54
CA GLN A 14 3.66 13.08 30.34
C GLN A 14 3.99 14.58 30.32
N CYS A 15 4.02 15.14 29.12
CA CYS A 15 4.38 16.52 28.90
C CYS A 15 3.36 17.48 29.52
N GLN A 16 3.84 18.42 30.33
CA GLN A 16 3.01 19.40 31.04
C GLN A 16 2.52 20.57 30.16
N PHE A 17 2.77 20.54 28.85
CA PHE A 17 2.31 21.59 27.94
C PHE A 17 0.82 21.46 27.66
N TYR A 18 0.07 22.54 27.84
CA TYR A 18 -1.37 22.60 27.57
C TYR A 18 -1.65 22.96 26.11
N VAL A 19 -2.24 22.02 25.35
CA VAL A 19 -2.57 22.22 23.94
C VAL A 19 -3.92 22.92 23.82
N LEU A 20 -3.92 24.25 23.68
CA LEU A 20 -5.13 25.09 23.64
C LEU A 20 -6.20 24.58 22.66
N ARG A 21 -5.83 24.30 21.40
CA ARG A 21 -6.76 23.78 20.37
C ARG A 21 -7.45 22.46 20.78
N LYS A 22 -6.79 21.63 21.58
CA LYS A 22 -7.27 20.30 21.99
C LYS A 22 -7.80 20.27 23.43
N LYS A 23 -7.76 21.39 24.16
CA LYS A 23 -8.19 21.56 25.55
C LYS A 23 -7.70 20.44 26.49
N ARG A 24 -6.43 20.04 26.34
CA ARG A 24 -5.81 18.98 27.16
C ARG A 24 -4.28 19.11 27.20
N LEU A 25 -3.65 18.51 28.21
CA LEU A 25 -2.20 18.34 28.27
C LEU A 25 -1.68 17.46 27.12
N CYS A 26 -0.43 17.71 26.72
CA CYS A 26 0.25 16.95 25.69
C CYS A 26 0.46 15.50 26.15
N ARG A 27 0.00 14.53 25.36
CA ARG A 27 0.13 13.09 25.66
C ARG A 27 1.51 12.49 25.37
N MET A 28 2.48 13.32 25.00
CA MET A 28 3.84 12.84 24.70
C MET A 28 4.56 12.52 26.01
N THR A 29 5.26 11.39 26.02
CA THR A 29 6.10 10.99 27.13
C THR A 29 7.31 11.90 27.24
N VAL A 30 7.77 12.09 28.47
CA VAL A 30 8.89 12.96 28.81
C VAL A 30 10.06 12.10 29.26
N ARG A 31 11.27 12.57 28.99
CA ARG A 31 12.49 11.93 29.49
C ARG A 31 12.55 12.05 31.02
N PRO A 32 13.16 11.09 31.74
CA PRO A 32 13.37 11.21 33.18
C PRO A 32 14.01 12.56 33.54
N GLY A 33 13.46 13.24 34.56
CA GLY A 33 13.96 14.54 35.03
C GLY A 33 13.54 15.77 34.21
N ARG A 34 12.78 15.62 33.12
CA ARG A 34 12.23 16.74 32.34
C ARG A 34 10.71 16.86 32.57
N GLN A 35 10.16 18.05 32.32
CA GLN A 35 8.71 18.33 32.46
C GLN A 35 7.96 18.39 31.11
N TYR A 36 8.69 18.60 30.01
CA TYR A 36 8.13 18.79 28.68
C TYR A 36 8.73 17.79 27.67
N CYS A 37 7.95 17.41 26.66
CA CYS A 37 8.48 16.62 25.55
C CYS A 37 9.38 17.47 24.65
N GLY A 38 10.18 16.84 23.80
CA GLY A 38 11.09 17.55 22.90
C GLY A 38 10.43 18.41 21.80
N GLU A 39 9.10 18.53 21.78
CA GLU A 39 8.37 19.50 20.94
C GLU A 39 7.98 20.76 21.73
N HIS A 40 7.73 20.63 23.03
CA HIS A 40 7.22 21.71 23.88
C HIS A 40 8.21 22.14 24.96
N GLU A 41 9.50 21.82 24.79
CA GLU A 41 10.54 22.21 25.71
C GLU A 41 10.78 23.74 25.62
N PRO A 42 10.55 24.52 26.69
CA PRO A 42 10.59 25.99 26.60
C PRO A 42 11.98 26.56 26.34
N LYS A 43 13.02 25.87 26.81
CA LYS A 43 14.43 26.21 26.65
C LYS A 43 15.21 24.93 26.32
N PRO A 44 15.15 24.46 25.07
CA PRO A 44 15.91 23.30 24.69
C PRO A 44 17.40 23.64 24.84
N THR A 45 18.16 22.72 25.40
CA THR A 45 19.59 22.89 25.66
C THR A 45 20.36 21.76 24.99
N THR A 46 21.51 22.09 24.41
CA THR A 46 22.47 21.10 23.91
C THR A 46 23.13 20.38 25.10
N GLU A 47 23.90 19.32 24.82
CA GLU A 47 24.67 18.60 25.84
C GLU A 47 25.67 19.51 26.57
N ASP A 48 26.12 20.58 25.90
CA ASP A 48 27.05 21.58 26.44
C ASP A 48 26.35 22.74 27.18
N GLY A 49 25.03 22.66 27.36
CA GLY A 49 24.24 23.66 28.10
C GLY A 49 23.90 24.93 27.31
N SER A 50 24.26 25.02 26.03
CA SER A 50 23.87 26.14 25.16
C SER A 50 22.42 26.02 24.69
N VAL A 51 21.76 27.14 24.37
CA VAL A 51 20.36 27.15 23.90
C VAL A 51 20.28 26.50 22.51
N ASP A 52 19.48 25.45 22.39
CA ASP A 52 19.25 24.70 21.14
C ASP A 52 17.93 25.12 20.50
N ASN A 53 17.97 26.18 19.69
CA ASN A 53 16.77 26.69 19.03
C ASN A 53 16.27 25.73 17.95
N ARG A 54 14.94 25.67 17.81
CA ARG A 54 14.32 25.03 16.64
C ARG A 54 14.30 25.98 15.46
N ILE A 55 14.78 25.51 14.32
CA ILE A 55 14.78 26.23 13.05
C ILE A 55 13.86 25.53 12.04
N PRO A 56 13.24 26.25 11.10
CA PRO A 56 12.53 25.65 9.97
C PRO A 56 13.46 24.74 9.17
N CYS A 57 12.94 23.61 8.70
CA CYS A 57 13.73 22.70 7.87
C CYS A 57 14.03 23.34 6.49
N PRO A 58 15.30 23.34 6.03
CA PRO A 58 15.65 23.87 4.71
C PRO A 58 14.95 23.17 3.54
N ASN A 59 14.62 21.89 3.69
CA ASN A 59 13.95 21.10 2.64
C ASN A 59 12.42 21.30 2.62
N ASP A 60 11.81 21.71 3.74
CA ASP A 60 10.36 22.00 3.84
C ASP A 60 10.11 22.88 5.08
N PRO A 61 9.81 24.18 4.90
CA PRO A 61 9.58 25.11 6.01
C PRO A 61 8.36 24.78 6.89
N LYS A 62 7.50 23.82 6.48
CA LYS A 62 6.31 23.43 7.25
C LYS A 62 6.62 22.64 8.52
N HIS A 63 7.85 22.15 8.68
CA HIS A 63 8.30 21.53 9.93
C HIS A 63 9.62 22.13 10.42
N THR A 64 9.91 21.89 11.69
CA THR A 64 11.12 22.43 12.36
C THR A 64 12.01 21.30 12.88
N CYS A 65 13.29 21.60 13.08
CA CYS A 65 14.26 20.72 13.70
C CYS A 65 15.19 21.52 14.62
N TYR A 66 15.90 20.85 15.52
CA TYR A 66 16.92 21.49 16.35
C TYR A 66 18.10 21.94 15.51
N ALA A 67 18.56 23.18 15.69
CA ALA A 67 19.71 23.73 14.97
C ALA A 67 20.95 22.84 15.16
N SER A 68 21.18 22.35 16.39
CA SER A 68 22.29 21.43 16.70
C SER A 68 22.22 20.08 15.94
N LYS A 69 21.03 19.70 15.47
CA LYS A 69 20.77 18.41 14.80
C LYS A 69 20.42 18.57 13.34
N LEU A 70 20.64 19.74 12.74
CA LEU A 70 20.26 20.01 11.36
C LEU A 70 20.89 19.00 10.39
N GLU A 71 22.19 18.73 10.49
CA GLU A 71 22.85 17.76 9.60
C GLU A 71 22.27 16.34 9.72
N LYS A 72 22.00 15.90 10.95
CA LYS A 72 21.36 14.59 11.22
C LYS A 72 19.93 14.59 10.66
N HIS A 73 19.20 15.69 10.84
CA HIS A 73 17.85 15.87 10.32
C HIS A 73 17.81 15.78 8.79
N LEU A 74 18.68 16.52 8.08
CA LEU A 74 18.72 16.52 6.60
C LEU A 74 18.90 15.11 6.02
N LYS A 75 19.68 14.25 6.69
CA LYS A 75 19.87 12.84 6.31
C LYS A 75 18.60 11.99 6.47
N ILE A 76 17.73 12.29 7.44
CA ILE A 76 16.51 11.51 7.74
C ILE A 76 15.21 12.23 7.34
N CYS A 77 15.30 13.45 6.83
CA CYS A 77 14.15 14.29 6.53
C CYS A 77 13.29 13.67 5.44
N ASN A 78 11.98 13.61 5.65
CA ASN A 78 11.04 13.10 4.65
C ASN A 78 10.95 14.01 3.41
N ALA A 79 11.31 15.29 3.54
CA ALA A 79 11.34 16.25 2.45
C ALA A 79 12.68 16.28 1.69
N ARG A 80 13.66 15.44 2.08
CA ARG A 80 14.91 15.34 1.33
C ARG A 80 14.62 14.88 -0.11
N GLN A 81 15.33 15.44 -1.08
CA GLN A 81 15.28 14.94 -2.46
C GLN A 81 15.88 13.53 -2.48
N VAL A 82 15.11 12.57 -2.98
CA VAL A 82 15.55 11.19 -3.18
C VAL A 82 15.40 10.89 -4.66
N GLU A 83 16.44 10.30 -5.25
CA GLU A 83 16.35 9.76 -6.61
C GLU A 83 15.18 8.78 -6.67
N GLN A 84 14.24 9.06 -7.59
CA GLN A 84 13.05 8.24 -7.72
C GLN A 84 13.46 6.91 -8.36
N PRO A 85 13.01 5.77 -7.81
CA PRO A 85 13.30 4.49 -8.42
C PRO A 85 12.62 4.40 -9.81
N PRO A 86 13.12 3.57 -10.73
CA PRO A 86 12.70 3.54 -12.13
C PRO A 86 11.22 3.17 -12.35
N TYR A 87 10.57 2.59 -11.34
CA TYR A 87 9.14 2.27 -11.35
C TYR A 87 8.25 3.44 -10.90
N ILE A 88 8.82 4.60 -10.56
CA ILE A 88 8.08 5.83 -10.23
C ILE A 88 8.29 6.83 -11.37
N ILE A 89 7.31 6.89 -12.26
CA ILE A 89 7.26 7.84 -13.38
C ILE A 89 6.08 8.77 -13.10
N PRO A 90 6.33 10.05 -12.74
CA PRO A 90 5.27 10.99 -12.39
C PRO A 90 4.17 11.03 -13.46
N ASN A 91 2.92 10.94 -12.98
CA ASN A 91 1.69 11.01 -13.78
C ASN A 91 1.59 10.04 -14.97
N ILE A 92 2.40 8.99 -15.06
CA ILE A 92 2.34 8.05 -16.18
C ILE A 92 0.95 7.45 -16.39
N ASN A 93 0.19 7.21 -15.31
CA ASN A 93 -1.16 6.65 -15.39
C ASN A 93 -2.27 7.68 -15.14
N ALA A 94 -1.90 8.94 -14.96
CA ALA A 94 -2.86 10.02 -14.78
C ALA A 94 -3.35 10.53 -16.14
N PRO A 95 -4.53 11.17 -16.21
CA PRO A 95 -4.93 11.93 -17.39
C PRO A 95 -3.87 12.97 -17.75
N LEU A 96 -3.72 13.25 -19.05
CA LEU A 96 -2.82 14.30 -19.53
C LEU A 96 -3.26 15.65 -18.93
N GLU A 97 -2.29 16.49 -18.56
CA GLU A 97 -2.54 17.86 -18.07
C GLU A 97 -3.38 18.61 -19.11
N GLY A 98 -4.57 19.11 -18.70
CA GLY A 98 -5.52 19.83 -19.56
C GLY A 98 -6.83 19.09 -19.86
N ASP A 99 -6.91 17.78 -19.60
CA ASP A 99 -8.09 16.97 -19.94
C ASP A 99 -9.21 17.02 -18.88
N ALA A 100 -8.87 17.49 -17.68
CA ALA A 100 -9.83 17.70 -16.60
C ALA A 100 -10.46 19.10 -16.73
N GLY A 101 -11.60 19.17 -17.42
CA GLY A 101 -12.46 20.36 -17.40
C GLY A 101 -12.79 20.82 -15.97
N PRO A 102 -13.16 22.10 -15.77
CA PRO A 102 -13.45 22.63 -14.45
C PRO A 102 -14.52 21.79 -13.75
N ARG A 103 -14.25 21.40 -12.49
CA ARG A 103 -15.25 20.70 -11.66
C ARG A 103 -16.42 21.63 -11.39
N LYS A 104 -17.55 21.37 -12.05
CA LYS A 104 -18.83 22.03 -11.78
C LYS A 104 -19.55 21.31 -10.64
N PRO A 105 -20.01 22.02 -9.60
CA PRO A 105 -20.96 21.48 -8.63
C PRO A 105 -22.22 20.95 -9.34
N LEU A 106 -22.82 19.88 -8.83
CA LEU A 106 -24.05 19.32 -9.41
C LEU A 106 -25.20 20.34 -9.46
N ALA A 107 -25.24 21.28 -8.52
CA ALA A 107 -26.22 22.36 -8.47
C ALA A 107 -26.11 23.34 -9.65
N GLU A 108 -24.96 23.40 -10.32
CA GLU A 108 -24.73 24.25 -11.50
C GLU A 108 -24.95 23.50 -12.82
N VAL A 109 -25.32 22.21 -12.76
CA VAL A 109 -25.64 21.41 -13.95
C VAL A 109 -27.12 21.56 -14.26
N SER A 110 -27.44 21.93 -15.50
CA SER A 110 -28.83 22.08 -15.93
C SER A 110 -29.58 20.75 -15.86
N ARG A 111 -30.92 20.81 -15.69
CA ARG A 111 -31.74 19.60 -15.68
C ARG A 111 -31.66 18.88 -17.02
N GLU A 112 -31.60 19.64 -18.10
CA GLU A 112 -31.51 19.15 -19.48
C GLU A 112 -30.20 18.37 -19.69
N ASP A 113 -29.06 18.91 -19.27
CA ASP A 113 -27.76 18.23 -19.36
C ASP A 113 -27.74 16.95 -18.50
N LEU A 114 -28.35 17.00 -17.31
CA LEU A 114 -28.43 15.84 -16.42
C LEU A 114 -29.28 14.72 -17.04
N MET A 115 -30.41 15.07 -17.66
CA MET A 115 -31.25 14.09 -18.37
C MET A 115 -30.51 13.47 -19.55
N GLN A 116 -29.83 14.27 -20.37
CA GLN A 116 -29.01 13.76 -21.47
C GLN A 116 -27.90 12.82 -20.99
N LEU A 117 -27.27 13.13 -19.85
CA LEU A 117 -26.26 12.26 -19.24
C LEU A 117 -26.88 10.93 -18.79
N ILE A 118 -28.05 10.96 -18.15
CA ILE A 118 -28.78 9.76 -17.72
C ILE A 118 -29.11 8.89 -18.94
N ASP A 119 -29.67 9.48 -19.99
CA ASP A 119 -30.03 8.76 -21.22
C ASP A 119 -28.79 8.12 -21.86
N LYS A 120 -27.67 8.86 -21.90
CA LYS A 120 -26.40 8.32 -22.39
C LYS A 120 -25.89 7.15 -21.54
N VAL A 121 -25.96 7.24 -20.21
CA VAL A 121 -25.54 6.15 -19.32
C VAL A 121 -26.42 4.92 -19.51
N ASN A 122 -27.74 5.10 -19.59
CA ASN A 122 -28.68 4.00 -19.83
C ASN A 122 -28.42 3.34 -21.18
N LEU A 123 -28.25 4.13 -22.25
CA LEU A 123 -27.91 3.60 -23.58
C LEU A 123 -26.62 2.78 -23.56
N LEU A 124 -25.56 3.26 -22.88
CA LEU A 124 -24.30 2.52 -22.77
C LEU A 124 -24.46 1.25 -21.93
N TYR A 125 -25.26 1.31 -20.87
CA TYR A 125 -25.58 0.14 -20.05
C TYR A 125 -26.30 -0.92 -20.88
N GLU A 126 -27.41 -0.56 -21.53
CA GLU A 126 -28.19 -1.46 -22.38
C GLU A 126 -27.33 -2.06 -23.50
N LYS A 127 -26.49 -1.24 -24.14
CA LYS A 127 -25.68 -1.66 -25.28
C LYS A 127 -24.50 -2.58 -24.92
N TYR A 128 -23.82 -2.33 -23.81
CA TYR A 128 -22.52 -2.96 -23.53
C TYR A 128 -22.48 -3.76 -22.23
N VAL A 129 -23.42 -3.55 -21.31
CA VAL A 129 -23.37 -4.12 -19.96
C VAL A 129 -24.53 -5.07 -19.72
N GLN A 130 -25.75 -4.65 -20.06
CA GLN A 130 -26.95 -5.47 -19.94
C GLN A 130 -26.74 -6.79 -20.69
N ASP A 131 -27.11 -7.88 -20.03
CA ASP A 131 -26.96 -9.28 -20.50
C ASP A 131 -25.52 -9.75 -20.78
N ASN A 132 -24.51 -8.90 -20.58
CA ASN A 132 -23.08 -9.22 -20.72
C ASN A 132 -22.36 -9.34 -19.37
N ILE A 133 -23.07 -9.16 -18.25
CA ILE A 133 -22.53 -9.41 -16.91
C ILE A 133 -22.59 -10.91 -16.62
N THR A 134 -21.44 -11.57 -16.66
CA THR A 134 -21.30 -12.94 -16.16
C THR A 134 -21.23 -12.92 -14.63
N THR A 135 -22.14 -13.64 -13.97
CA THR A 135 -22.05 -13.89 -12.52
C THR A 135 -21.11 -15.06 -12.27
N PHE A 136 -20.15 -14.87 -11.37
CA PHE A 136 -19.34 -16.00 -10.89
C PHE A 136 -20.18 -16.84 -9.93
N PRO A 137 -20.12 -18.19 -10.04
CA PRO A 137 -20.86 -19.07 -9.15
C PRO A 137 -20.42 -18.89 -7.69
N GLU A 138 -21.32 -19.23 -6.77
CA GLU A 138 -20.96 -19.25 -5.35
C GLU A 138 -20.05 -20.46 -5.07
N HIS A 139 -18.93 -20.19 -4.39
CA HIS A 139 -18.01 -21.22 -3.95
C HIS A 139 -17.96 -21.33 -2.42
N PRO A 140 -17.62 -22.52 -1.89
CA PRO A 140 -17.27 -22.65 -0.48
C PRO A 140 -16.05 -21.77 -0.14
N ILE A 141 -15.86 -21.50 1.15
CA ILE A 141 -14.71 -20.73 1.62
C ILE A 141 -13.41 -21.44 1.20
N HIS A 142 -12.60 -20.73 0.45
CA HIS A 142 -11.34 -21.20 -0.11
C HIS A 142 -10.41 -21.70 1.00
N ALA A 143 -9.74 -22.84 0.78
CA ALA A 143 -8.92 -23.53 1.79
C ALA A 143 -7.88 -22.61 2.44
N ALA A 144 -7.25 -21.73 1.66
CA ALA A 144 -6.28 -20.73 2.13
C ALA A 144 -6.85 -19.75 3.18
N VAL A 145 -8.17 -19.52 3.16
CA VAL A 145 -8.90 -18.55 4.00
C VAL A 145 -9.63 -19.26 5.15
N GLN A 146 -9.88 -20.56 5.03
CA GLN A 146 -10.79 -21.33 5.87
C GLN A 146 -10.42 -21.30 7.37
N ALA A 147 -9.14 -21.42 7.71
CA ALA A 147 -8.67 -21.37 9.10
C ALA A 147 -9.04 -20.04 9.77
N ASP A 148 -8.68 -18.92 9.13
CA ASP A 148 -9.04 -17.58 9.57
C ASP A 148 -10.55 -17.34 9.58
N PHE A 149 -11.31 -17.96 8.66
CA PHE A 149 -12.75 -17.80 8.58
C PHE A 149 -13.51 -18.48 9.73
N ASN A 150 -13.00 -19.60 10.22
CA ASN A 150 -13.62 -20.40 11.26
C ASN A 150 -13.26 -19.95 12.69
N GLU A 151 -12.39 -18.94 12.85
CA GLU A 151 -12.09 -18.36 14.17
C GLU A 151 -13.36 -17.80 14.83
N SER A 152 -13.70 -18.33 16.01
CA SER A 152 -14.96 -18.07 16.72
C SER A 152 -15.12 -16.64 17.22
N ASN A 153 -14.03 -15.91 17.43
CA ASN A 153 -14.03 -14.55 17.97
C ASN A 153 -14.19 -13.44 16.90
N ARG A 154 -14.50 -13.79 15.65
CA ARG A 154 -14.57 -12.81 14.56
C ARG A 154 -15.94 -12.15 14.43
N THR A 155 -15.91 -10.85 14.19
CA THR A 155 -17.10 -10.07 13.84
C THR A 155 -17.58 -10.39 12.42
N GLU A 156 -18.87 -10.19 12.15
CA GLU A 156 -19.45 -10.42 10.82
C GLU A 156 -18.82 -9.52 9.75
N SER A 157 -18.46 -8.29 10.10
CA SER A 157 -17.70 -7.40 9.21
C SER A 157 -16.36 -8.01 8.78
N SER A 158 -15.63 -8.64 9.72
CA SER A 158 -14.40 -9.36 9.40
C SER A 158 -14.66 -10.57 8.51
N ARG A 159 -15.72 -11.34 8.77
CA ARG A 159 -16.11 -12.52 7.96
C ARG A 159 -16.50 -12.13 6.54
N ARG A 160 -17.25 -11.05 6.35
CA ARG A 160 -17.56 -10.49 5.01
C ARG A 160 -16.29 -10.20 4.22
N HIS A 161 -15.28 -9.62 4.86
CA HIS A 161 -14.01 -9.37 4.19
C HIS A 161 -13.27 -10.64 3.77
N LEU A 162 -13.40 -11.74 4.52
CA LEU A 162 -12.83 -13.05 4.17
C LEU A 162 -13.59 -13.71 3.03
N ARG A 163 -14.93 -13.63 3.00
CA ARG A 163 -15.75 -14.10 1.86
C ARG A 163 -15.31 -13.41 0.57
N GLN A 164 -15.16 -12.09 0.58
CA GLN A 164 -14.67 -11.33 -0.58
C GLN A 164 -13.28 -11.78 -1.05
N VAL A 165 -12.36 -12.07 -0.13
CA VAL A 165 -11.04 -12.58 -0.51
C VAL A 165 -11.14 -13.99 -1.08
N SER A 166 -11.95 -14.85 -0.45
CA SER A 166 -12.22 -16.21 -0.93
C SER A 166 -12.75 -16.21 -2.36
N SER A 167 -13.73 -15.38 -2.68
CA SER A 167 -14.27 -15.26 -4.04
C SER A 167 -13.22 -14.80 -5.04
N LEU A 168 -12.36 -13.85 -4.67
CA LEU A 168 -11.26 -13.40 -5.55
C LEU A 168 -10.24 -14.51 -5.83
N LEU A 169 -9.95 -15.37 -4.85
CA LEU A 169 -9.04 -16.50 -5.07
C LEU A 169 -9.65 -17.51 -6.04
N TRP A 170 -10.93 -17.86 -5.87
CA TRP A 170 -11.63 -18.75 -6.80
C TRP A 170 -11.65 -18.22 -8.23
N ILE A 171 -11.97 -16.92 -8.42
CA ILE A 171 -11.94 -16.29 -9.75
C ILE A 171 -10.56 -16.45 -10.40
N VAL A 172 -9.48 -16.22 -9.64
CA VAL A 172 -8.11 -16.34 -10.19
C VAL A 172 -7.78 -17.79 -10.56
N GLU A 173 -8.31 -18.77 -9.82
CA GLU A 173 -8.10 -20.19 -10.12
C GLU A 173 -8.92 -20.65 -11.33
N GLU A 174 -10.21 -20.32 -11.40
CA GLU A 174 -11.10 -20.73 -12.50
C GLU A 174 -10.72 -20.07 -13.84
N GLU A 175 -10.25 -18.82 -13.79
CA GLU A 175 -9.74 -18.11 -14.98
C GLU A 175 -8.32 -18.57 -15.39
N GLY A 176 -7.73 -19.57 -14.70
CA GLY A 176 -6.39 -20.08 -15.01
C GLY A 176 -5.25 -19.07 -14.78
N LEU A 177 -5.52 -18.03 -13.98
CA LEU A 177 -4.56 -16.98 -13.63
C LEU A 177 -3.67 -17.39 -12.44
N ALA A 178 -4.03 -18.47 -11.74
CA ALA A 178 -3.19 -19.13 -10.75
C ALA A 178 -2.07 -19.94 -11.44
N GLY A 179 -0.80 -19.70 -11.11
CA GLY A 179 0.29 -20.47 -11.70
C GLY A 179 1.70 -20.07 -11.25
N ASP A 180 2.66 -20.94 -11.56
CA ASP A 180 4.08 -20.72 -11.28
C ASP A 180 4.65 -19.54 -12.06
N GLN A 181 5.75 -18.96 -11.57
CA GLN A 181 6.42 -17.79 -12.16
C GLN A 181 5.51 -16.55 -12.34
N THR A 182 4.38 -16.52 -11.63
CA THR A 182 3.45 -15.40 -11.64
C THR A 182 3.78 -14.40 -10.53
N CYS A 183 3.80 -13.11 -10.91
CA CYS A 183 3.82 -12.00 -9.96
C CYS A 183 2.39 -11.50 -9.75
N TYR A 184 1.88 -11.70 -8.53
CA TYR A 184 0.59 -11.21 -8.09
C TYR A 184 0.74 -9.79 -7.52
N VAL A 185 0.06 -8.83 -8.13
CA VAL A 185 0.12 -7.43 -7.74
C VAL A 185 -1.16 -7.04 -7.01
N GLU A 186 -1.09 -6.81 -5.70
CA GLU A 186 -2.22 -6.26 -4.95
C GLU A 186 -2.24 -4.72 -5.10
N LEU A 187 -3.18 -4.21 -5.88
CA LEU A 187 -3.40 -2.78 -6.10
C LEU A 187 -4.30 -2.21 -5.01
N GLY A 188 -3.84 -1.15 -4.34
CA GLY A 188 -4.53 -0.63 -3.16
C GLY A 188 -4.44 -1.62 -1.99
N ALA A 189 -3.25 -2.16 -1.76
CA ALA A 189 -3.04 -3.30 -0.87
C ALA A 189 -3.41 -3.04 0.60
N GLY A 190 -3.46 -1.77 1.03
CA GLY A 190 -3.68 -1.40 2.41
C GLY A 190 -2.76 -2.17 3.35
N LYS A 191 -3.35 -2.97 4.25
CA LYS A 191 -2.61 -3.80 5.21
C LYS A 191 -1.97 -5.07 4.61
N GLY A 192 -2.22 -5.38 3.34
CA GLY A 192 -1.71 -6.55 2.62
C GLY A 192 -2.44 -7.85 2.94
N ARG A 193 -3.77 -7.77 3.10
CA ARG A 193 -4.57 -8.94 3.52
C ARG A 193 -4.78 -9.92 2.38
N LEU A 194 -5.07 -9.45 1.16
CA LEU A 194 -5.25 -10.35 0.02
C LEU A 194 -3.94 -11.06 -0.33
N SER A 195 -2.83 -10.32 -0.37
CA SER A 195 -1.47 -10.83 -0.57
C SER A 195 -1.08 -11.98 0.36
N GLU A 196 -1.51 -11.93 1.62
CA GLU A 196 -1.25 -13.02 2.58
C GLU A 196 -1.94 -14.32 2.17
N TYR A 197 -3.19 -14.24 1.67
CA TYR A 197 -3.94 -15.41 1.23
C TYR A 197 -3.54 -15.87 -0.17
N VAL A 198 -3.09 -14.96 -1.04
CA VAL A 198 -2.43 -15.29 -2.31
C VAL A 198 -1.18 -16.14 -2.07
N ALA A 199 -0.31 -15.70 -1.17
CA ALA A 199 0.88 -16.45 -0.78
C ALA A 199 0.56 -17.78 -0.07
N ALA A 200 -0.65 -17.90 0.51
CA ALA A 200 -1.15 -19.12 1.11
C ALA A 200 -1.65 -20.12 0.07
N ALA A 201 -2.43 -19.64 -0.89
CA ALA A 201 -3.09 -20.44 -1.92
C ALA A 201 -2.07 -21.03 -2.90
N TRP A 202 -1.21 -20.19 -3.49
CA TRP A 202 -0.43 -20.60 -4.66
C TRP A 202 1.05 -20.77 -4.34
N ARG A 203 1.62 -21.92 -4.73
CA ARG A 203 3.06 -22.20 -4.58
C ARG A 203 3.86 -21.31 -5.51
N GLY A 204 5.07 -20.93 -5.11
CA GLY A 204 5.95 -20.08 -5.94
C GLY A 204 5.47 -18.65 -6.18
N ALA A 205 4.34 -18.22 -5.60
CA ALA A 205 3.78 -16.90 -5.78
C ALA A 205 4.78 -15.80 -5.39
N ARG A 206 5.04 -14.88 -6.31
CA ARG A 206 5.72 -13.61 -6.02
C ARG A 206 4.66 -12.56 -5.81
N VAL A 207 4.79 -11.74 -4.77
CA VAL A 207 3.73 -10.81 -4.38
C VAL A 207 4.25 -9.38 -4.32
N LEU A 208 3.65 -8.51 -5.12
CA LEU A 208 3.92 -7.08 -5.14
C LEU A 208 2.73 -6.34 -4.53
N LEU A 209 2.96 -5.53 -3.50
CA LEU A 209 1.92 -4.76 -2.82
C LEU A 209 2.09 -3.30 -3.18
N VAL A 210 1.07 -2.66 -3.77
CA VAL A 210 1.12 -1.23 -4.12
C VAL A 210 0.09 -0.46 -3.32
N ASP A 211 0.54 0.49 -2.51
CA ASP A 211 -0.34 1.37 -1.75
C ASP A 211 0.33 2.71 -1.44
N ARG A 212 -0.40 3.82 -1.54
CA ARG A 212 0.13 5.15 -1.22
C ARG A 212 0.26 5.41 0.28
N ALA A 213 -0.60 4.78 1.09
CA ALA A 213 -0.75 5.06 2.51
C ALA A 213 0.30 4.36 3.37
N ALA A 214 0.83 5.10 4.35
CA ALA A 214 1.69 4.55 5.39
C ALA A 214 0.85 3.96 6.53
N LEU A 215 0.33 2.74 6.33
CA LEU A 215 -0.49 2.07 7.33
C LEU A 215 0.36 1.39 8.43
N ARG A 216 -0.22 1.33 9.63
CA ARG A 216 0.26 0.55 10.78
C ARG A 216 -0.31 -0.87 10.76
N HIS A 217 0.36 -1.80 11.46
CA HIS A 217 -0.04 -3.22 11.54
C HIS A 217 -0.17 -3.88 10.16
N LYS A 218 0.81 -3.59 9.28
CA LYS A 218 0.93 -4.25 7.97
C LYS A 218 1.30 -5.72 8.17
N ARG A 219 0.84 -6.57 7.26
CA ARG A 219 1.09 -8.01 7.31
C ARG A 219 2.38 -8.45 6.61
N ASP A 220 3.20 -7.48 6.20
CA ASP A 220 4.44 -7.69 5.43
C ASP A 220 5.39 -8.71 6.09
N GLY A 221 5.57 -8.65 7.42
CA GLY A 221 6.42 -9.60 8.13
C GLY A 221 5.89 -11.04 8.11
N ARG A 222 4.56 -11.20 8.26
CA ARG A 222 3.89 -12.50 8.19
C ARG A 222 3.93 -13.06 6.76
N LEU A 223 3.71 -12.19 5.77
CA LEU A 223 3.82 -12.54 4.36
C LEU A 223 5.24 -13.01 4.01
N ALA A 224 6.26 -12.27 4.43
CA ALA A 224 7.66 -12.64 4.20
C ALA A 224 8.00 -13.98 4.85
N ALA A 225 7.61 -14.18 6.12
CA ALA A 225 7.81 -15.46 6.81
C ALA A 225 7.13 -16.63 6.09
N ARG A 226 5.89 -16.44 5.62
CA ARG A 226 5.13 -17.47 4.90
C ARG A 226 5.79 -17.86 3.58
N LEU A 227 6.30 -16.88 2.84
CA LEU A 227 6.98 -17.13 1.58
C LEU A 227 8.36 -17.75 1.77
N ALA A 228 9.06 -17.43 2.86
CA ALA A 228 10.35 -18.02 3.20
C ALA A 228 10.24 -19.46 3.73
N ALA A 229 9.16 -19.80 4.44
CA ALA A 229 8.98 -21.12 5.07
C ALA A 229 8.55 -22.24 4.10
N ARG A 230 8.28 -21.95 2.82
CA ARG A 230 7.91 -22.98 1.84
C ARG A 230 9.18 -23.52 1.17
N PRO A 231 9.38 -24.86 1.12
CA PRO A 231 10.52 -25.42 0.41
C PRO A 231 10.45 -24.99 -1.06
N ALA A 232 11.56 -24.44 -1.57
CA ALA A 232 11.74 -24.26 -3.00
C ALA A 232 11.53 -25.63 -3.65
N ALA A 233 10.60 -25.72 -4.61
CA ALA A 233 10.40 -26.94 -5.37
C ALA A 233 11.77 -27.42 -5.88
N ALA A 234 12.06 -28.71 -5.69
CA ALA A 234 13.29 -29.33 -6.16
C ALA A 234 13.48 -28.98 -7.64
N ALA A 235 14.50 -28.16 -7.92
CA ALA A 235 14.95 -27.90 -9.27
C ALA A 235 15.58 -29.20 -9.82
N ALA A 236 14.75 -30.04 -10.41
CA ALA A 236 15.20 -31.23 -11.12
C ALA A 236 15.70 -30.84 -12.53
N ARG A 237 16.98 -30.48 -12.62
CA ARG A 237 18.03 -31.04 -13.53
C ARG A 237 19.15 -30.03 -13.84
N PRO A 238 20.38 -30.51 -14.09
CA PRO A 238 21.60 -29.71 -14.02
C PRO A 238 22.12 -29.22 -15.38
N ALA A 239 23.12 -28.35 -15.26
CA ALA A 239 24.14 -27.96 -16.26
C ALA A 239 23.78 -26.89 -17.29
N ALA A 240 24.09 -25.63 -16.96
CA ALA A 240 25.25 -24.93 -17.51
C ALA A 240 25.52 -23.68 -16.67
N ALA A 241 26.77 -23.48 -16.28
CA ALA A 241 27.20 -22.37 -15.44
C ALA A 241 27.01 -21.03 -16.17
N ALA A 242 26.01 -20.25 -15.76
CA ALA A 242 25.95 -18.82 -16.00
C ALA A 242 25.61 -18.13 -14.67
N ALA A 243 26.36 -17.07 -14.39
CA ALA A 243 26.43 -16.34 -13.12
C ALA A 243 25.11 -16.29 -12.33
N ARG A 244 25.16 -16.79 -11.08
CA ARG A 244 24.13 -16.54 -10.05
C ARG A 244 24.06 -15.02 -9.81
N PRO A 245 22.95 -14.32 -10.09
CA PRO A 245 22.82 -12.95 -9.61
C PRO A 245 22.61 -12.98 -8.09
N ALA A 246 23.25 -12.02 -7.43
CA ALA A 246 23.22 -11.80 -6.00
C ALA A 246 21.80 -11.51 -5.47
N ALA A 247 21.59 -11.91 -4.21
CA ALA A 247 20.37 -11.81 -3.40
C ALA A 247 19.24 -12.78 -3.81
N ALA A 248 18.85 -13.67 -2.88
CA ALA A 248 17.57 -14.35 -2.93
C ALA A 248 16.48 -13.28 -3.09
N ALA A 249 15.94 -13.11 -4.30
CA ALA A 249 14.96 -12.09 -4.59
C ALA A 249 13.77 -12.30 -3.65
N ALA A 250 13.52 -11.33 -2.77
CA ALA A 250 12.45 -11.43 -1.78
C ALA A 250 11.13 -11.72 -2.49
N ALA A 251 10.50 -12.86 -2.22
CA ALA A 251 9.25 -13.26 -2.87
C ALA A 251 8.08 -12.30 -2.59
N ALA A 252 8.25 -11.33 -1.68
CA ALA A 252 7.32 -10.23 -1.50
C ALA A 252 8.02 -8.86 -1.43
N ARG A 253 7.38 -7.86 -2.06
CA ARG A 253 7.83 -6.46 -2.00
C ARG A 253 6.63 -5.53 -1.87
N ARG A 254 6.73 -4.53 -0.99
CA ARG A 254 5.75 -3.43 -0.90
C ARG A 254 6.32 -2.15 -1.51
N LEU A 255 5.57 -1.55 -2.42
CA LEU A 255 5.81 -0.23 -2.98
C LEU A 255 4.89 0.78 -2.30
N ARG A 256 5.49 1.80 -1.70
CA ARG A 256 4.76 2.96 -1.21
C ARG A 256 4.67 3.99 -2.33
N ALA A 257 3.60 3.94 -3.11
CA ALA A 257 3.45 4.76 -4.31
C ALA A 257 1.98 5.02 -4.62
N ASP A 258 1.70 6.16 -5.25
CA ASP A 258 0.38 6.42 -5.84
C ASP A 258 0.30 5.72 -7.20
N LEU A 259 -0.83 5.06 -7.48
CA LEU A 259 -1.04 4.33 -8.73
C LEU A 259 -0.93 5.24 -9.95
N ALA A 260 -1.19 6.54 -9.81
CA ALA A 260 -0.97 7.53 -10.86
C ALA A 260 0.48 7.60 -11.38
N HIS A 261 1.46 7.10 -10.60
CA HIS A 261 2.89 7.25 -10.91
C HIS A 261 3.63 5.92 -11.09
N VAL A 262 2.95 4.78 -10.95
CA VAL A 262 3.63 3.47 -10.91
C VAL A 262 3.71 2.86 -12.31
N ALA A 263 4.94 2.60 -12.76
CA ALA A 263 5.20 1.77 -13.93
C ALA A 263 5.43 0.31 -13.50
N LEU A 264 4.37 -0.50 -13.52
CA LEU A 264 4.41 -1.89 -13.00
C LEU A 264 5.48 -2.76 -13.67
N ARG A 265 5.73 -2.59 -14.97
CA ARG A 265 6.79 -3.33 -15.69
C ARG A 265 8.20 -3.15 -15.11
N HIS A 266 8.47 -1.98 -14.53
CA HIS A 266 9.77 -1.63 -13.93
C HIS A 266 9.82 -1.98 -12.45
N ALA A 267 8.69 -2.41 -11.87
CA ALA A 267 8.61 -2.73 -10.47
C ALA A 267 9.44 -4.00 -10.15
N PRO A 268 10.05 -4.06 -8.95
CA PRO A 268 10.68 -5.29 -8.48
C PRO A 268 9.70 -6.47 -8.53
N LEU A 269 10.20 -7.67 -8.80
CA LEU A 269 9.44 -8.92 -8.97
C LEU A 269 8.61 -9.00 -10.26
N ALA A 270 7.98 -7.90 -10.68
CA ALA A 270 7.26 -7.82 -11.94
C ALA A 270 8.21 -7.93 -13.14
N ALA A 271 9.36 -7.24 -13.09
CA ALA A 271 10.38 -7.27 -14.15
C ALA A 271 10.98 -8.68 -14.44
N HIS A 272 10.79 -9.64 -13.54
CA HIS A 272 11.33 -11.00 -13.65
C HIS A 272 10.23 -12.06 -13.74
N ALA A 273 8.96 -11.66 -13.88
CA ALA A 273 7.84 -12.58 -13.96
C ALA A 273 7.42 -12.78 -15.41
N THR A 274 7.08 -14.02 -15.76
CA THR A 274 6.52 -14.35 -17.09
C THR A 274 5.04 -13.99 -17.17
N ARG A 275 4.37 -13.90 -16.02
CA ARG A 275 2.96 -13.53 -15.90
C ARG A 275 2.78 -12.52 -14.79
N LEU A 276 1.98 -11.50 -15.05
CA LEU A 276 1.58 -10.49 -14.08
C LEU A 276 0.07 -10.53 -13.91
N VAL A 277 -0.38 -10.79 -12.68
CA VAL A 277 -1.80 -10.85 -12.34
C VAL A 277 -2.07 -9.78 -11.30
N ALA A 278 -2.83 -8.77 -11.67
CA ALA A 278 -3.19 -7.70 -10.75
C ALA A 278 -4.54 -7.98 -10.09
N LEU A 279 -4.57 -7.82 -8.77
CA LEU A 279 -5.71 -8.09 -7.92
C LEU A 279 -6.06 -6.83 -7.14
N ALA A 280 -7.35 -6.51 -7.07
CA ALA A 280 -7.83 -5.32 -6.38
C ALA A 280 -9.15 -5.65 -5.66
N LYS A 281 -9.22 -5.32 -4.37
CA LYS A 281 -10.45 -5.53 -3.57
C LYS A 281 -11.27 -4.25 -3.38
N HIS A 282 -10.60 -3.12 -3.16
CA HIS A 282 -11.22 -1.86 -2.73
C HIS A 282 -10.83 -0.68 -3.63
N LEU A 283 -10.58 -0.95 -4.91
CA LEU A 283 -10.21 0.09 -5.84
C LEU A 283 -11.47 0.86 -6.26
N CYS A 284 -11.49 2.17 -6.00
CA CYS A 284 -12.66 3.00 -6.27
C CYS A 284 -12.27 4.40 -6.79
N GLY A 285 -13.21 5.03 -7.48
CA GLY A 285 -13.04 6.38 -8.05
C GLY A 285 -11.88 6.44 -9.06
N ALA A 286 -11.08 7.50 -9.00
CA ALA A 286 -9.94 7.71 -9.89
C ALA A 286 -8.86 6.60 -9.80
N ALA A 287 -8.81 5.88 -8.67
CA ALA A 287 -7.89 4.76 -8.51
C ALA A 287 -8.19 3.62 -9.50
N THR A 288 -9.46 3.42 -9.86
CA THR A 288 -9.86 2.40 -10.86
C THR A 288 -9.30 2.74 -12.24
N GLY A 289 -9.45 4.00 -12.68
CA GLY A 289 -8.90 4.45 -13.96
C GLY A 289 -7.38 4.35 -14.02
N THR A 290 -6.69 4.91 -13.02
CA THR A 290 -5.21 4.89 -12.97
C THR A 290 -4.64 3.46 -12.92
N ALA A 291 -5.31 2.52 -12.26
CA ALA A 291 -4.85 1.13 -12.24
C ALA A 291 -5.07 0.42 -13.58
N SER A 292 -6.21 0.65 -14.25
CA SER A 292 -6.46 0.13 -15.59
C SER A 292 -5.41 0.63 -16.58
N THR A 293 -5.08 1.92 -16.53
CA THR A 293 -4.01 2.51 -17.34
C THR A 293 -2.65 1.88 -17.04
N ALA A 294 -2.32 1.66 -15.75
CA ALA A 294 -1.08 1.00 -15.35
C ALA A 294 -0.95 -0.41 -15.92
N LEU A 295 -2.05 -1.17 -15.96
CA LEU A 295 -2.10 -2.50 -16.58
C LEU A 295 -1.99 -2.42 -18.10
N HIS A 296 -2.70 -1.49 -18.73
CA HIS A 296 -2.65 -1.29 -20.17
C HIS A 296 -1.22 -0.98 -20.65
N TYR A 297 -0.51 -0.04 -20.01
CA TYR A 297 0.89 0.26 -20.34
C TYR A 297 1.88 -0.86 -20.02
N THR A 298 1.49 -1.79 -19.17
CA THR A 298 2.27 -3.00 -18.92
C THR A 298 2.05 -4.00 -20.06
N LEU A 299 0.80 -4.24 -20.47
CA LEU A 299 0.44 -5.13 -21.56
C LEU A 299 1.00 -4.67 -22.92
N THR A 300 0.85 -3.39 -23.26
CA THR A 300 1.38 -2.85 -24.52
C THR A 300 2.89 -2.99 -24.59
N ALA A 301 3.61 -2.78 -23.49
CA ALA A 301 5.05 -3.00 -23.45
C ALA A 301 5.46 -4.47 -23.66
N PHE A 302 4.61 -5.44 -23.28
CA PHE A 302 4.84 -6.86 -23.56
C PHE A 302 4.53 -7.25 -25.01
N SER A 303 3.61 -6.57 -25.69
CA SER A 303 3.28 -6.82 -27.11
C SER A 303 4.35 -6.32 -28.10
N TYR A 304 5.27 -5.46 -27.65
CA TYR A 304 6.35 -4.91 -28.48
C TYR A 304 7.74 -5.51 -28.17
N LEU A 305 7.80 -6.61 -27.41
CA LEU A 305 9.00 -7.43 -27.15
C LEU A 305 8.84 -8.80 -27.80
#